data_AF-A0A838Q3Y6-F1
#
_entry.id   AF-A0A838Q3Y6-F1
#
_cell.length_a   1.000
_cell.length_b   1.000
_cell.length_c   1.000
_cell.angle_alpha   90.00
_cell.angle_beta   90.00
_cell.angle_gamma   90.00
#
_symmetry.space_group_name_H-M   'P 1'
#
loop_
_entity.id
_entity.type
_entity.pdbx_description
1 polymer ?
#
loop_
_entity_poly.entity_id
_entity_poly.type
_entity_poly.pdbx_seq_one_letter_code
_entity_poly.pdbx_strand_id
1 'polypeptide(L)'
;MLARREKLGPAAADGRLMESAAQNISALLRSATSELYASSIDELAEADAWSELNDRFYKTLAFGTGGLRGRTIGKVVTRAERGAAGADAPPEFPCVGTNAMNYYNIARATRGLAAYLHDWFTAERISGKPKIVIAHDTRFFSREFTELTAKVAAENGCDAFVFSGPRSTPELSFAVRYLDASAGIVITASHNPPHDNGYKVYFADGAQVVEPHASGIIAKVNAGGTG
;
A
#
# COMPACT_ATOMS: atom_id res chain seq x y z
N MET A 1 8.53 25.47 10.02
CA MET A 1 7.73 24.24 9.88
C MET A 1 6.53 24.19 10.83
N LEU A 2 6.57 24.70 12.07
CA LEU A 2 5.43 24.61 13.00
C LEU A 2 4.14 25.35 12.56
N ALA A 3 4.25 26.52 11.92
CA ALA A 3 3.08 27.36 11.61
C ALA A 3 2.07 26.76 10.60
N ARG A 4 2.46 25.73 9.81
CA ARG A 4 1.61 25.20 8.72
C ARG A 4 0.54 24.22 9.21
N ARG A 5 0.82 23.53 10.32
CA ARG A 5 -0.11 22.56 10.95
C ARG A 5 -1.21 23.22 11.78
N GLU A 6 -1.08 24.53 12.05
CA GLU A 6 -2.03 25.29 12.87
C GLU A 6 -3.42 25.37 12.22
N LYS A 7 -3.55 25.18 10.91
CA LYS A 7 -4.85 25.16 10.21
C LYS A 7 -5.66 23.88 10.44
N LEU A 8 -5.03 22.76 10.78
CA LEU A 8 -5.72 21.46 10.92
C LEU A 8 -6.74 21.47 12.06
N GLY A 9 -6.38 22.06 13.21
CA GLY A 9 -7.24 22.15 14.39
C GLY A 9 -8.51 22.97 14.15
N PRO A 10 -8.40 24.23 13.69
CA PRO A 10 -9.54 25.05 13.31
C PRO A 10 -10.41 24.40 12.22
N ALA A 11 -9.81 23.81 11.19
CA ALA A 11 -10.56 23.14 10.13
C ALA A 11 -11.32 21.90 10.63
N ALA A 12 -10.80 21.20 11.64
CA ALA A 12 -11.53 20.11 12.29
C ALA A 12 -12.68 20.64 13.16
N ALA A 13 -12.44 21.73 13.90
CA ALA A 13 -13.43 22.34 14.79
C ALA A 13 -14.64 22.93 14.02
N ASP A 14 -14.43 23.44 12.80
CA ASP A 14 -15.48 23.99 11.95
C ASP A 14 -16.05 22.98 10.92
N GLY A 15 -15.60 21.72 10.96
CA GLY A 15 -16.15 20.62 10.17
C GLY A 15 -15.65 20.51 8.72
N ARG A 16 -14.68 21.34 8.30
CA ARG A 16 -14.06 21.22 6.97
C ARG A 16 -13.15 19.99 6.86
N LEU A 17 -12.44 19.65 7.93
CA LEU A 17 -11.65 18.43 8.06
C LEU A 17 -12.40 17.45 8.97
N MET A 18 -12.61 16.22 8.49
CA MET A 18 -13.24 15.16 9.28
C MET A 18 -12.40 14.84 10.52
N GLU A 19 -13.04 14.58 11.65
CA GLU A 19 -12.35 14.19 12.88
C GLU A 19 -11.44 12.97 12.67
N SER A 20 -11.94 11.95 11.97
CA SER A 20 -11.15 10.75 11.65
C SER A 20 -9.94 11.06 10.75
N ALA A 21 -10.07 12.01 9.83
CA ALA A 21 -8.96 12.48 8.99
C ALA A 21 -7.90 13.19 9.84
N ALA A 22 -8.31 14.08 10.74
CA ALA A 22 -7.39 14.77 11.65
C ALA A 22 -6.65 13.79 12.57
N GLN A 23 -7.36 12.79 13.12
CA GLN A 23 -6.77 11.74 13.94
C GLN A 23 -5.74 10.90 13.16
N ASN A 24 -6.06 10.47 11.94
CA ASN A 24 -5.17 9.68 11.10
C ASN A 24 -3.94 10.48 10.63
N ILE A 25 -4.10 11.76 10.29
CA ILE A 25 -2.99 12.68 10.00
C ILE A 25 -2.06 12.76 11.23
N SER A 26 -2.63 12.97 12.41
CA SER A 26 -1.85 13.10 13.66
C SER A 26 -1.12 11.81 14.02
N ALA A 27 -1.75 10.65 13.81
CA ALA A 27 -1.11 9.35 14.01
C ALA A 27 0.07 9.15 13.04
N LEU A 28 -0.15 9.40 11.75
CA LEU A 28 0.89 9.29 10.72
C LEU A 28 2.07 10.22 11.00
N LEU A 29 1.83 11.48 11.35
CA LEU A 29 2.91 12.45 11.58
C LEU A 29 3.74 12.17 12.83
N ARG A 30 3.25 11.34 13.76
CA ARG A 30 4.01 10.90 14.93
C ARG A 30 4.99 9.78 14.63
N SER A 31 4.69 8.93 13.65
CA SER A 31 5.53 7.77 13.27
C SER A 31 6.27 7.97 11.95
N ALA A 32 5.89 8.95 11.13
CA ALA A 32 6.53 9.23 9.85
C ALA A 32 7.98 9.68 10.04
N THR A 33 8.90 8.98 9.36
CA THR A 33 10.34 9.30 9.34
C THR A 33 10.74 10.17 8.15
N SER A 34 9.88 10.29 7.14
CA SER A 34 10.13 11.09 5.94
C SER A 34 9.40 12.43 5.99
N GLU A 35 10.09 13.50 5.60
CA GLU A 35 9.50 14.84 5.50
C GLU A 35 8.41 14.93 4.44
N LEU A 36 8.39 14.04 3.43
CA LEU A 36 7.39 13.97 2.37
C LEU A 36 5.95 14.00 2.94
N TYR A 37 5.71 13.21 4.00
CA TYR A 37 4.38 13.11 4.61
C TYR A 37 3.93 14.46 5.20
N ALA A 38 4.82 15.12 5.94
CA ALA A 38 4.56 16.42 6.53
C ALA A 38 4.35 17.49 5.46
N SER A 39 5.26 17.59 4.49
CA SER A 39 5.20 18.58 3.43
C SER A 39 3.94 18.46 2.58
N SER A 40 3.55 17.24 2.18
CA SER A 40 2.33 17.04 1.40
C SER A 40 1.07 17.43 2.17
N ILE A 41 1.00 17.15 3.48
CA ILE A 41 -0.18 17.50 4.30
C ILE A 41 -0.24 19.02 4.51
N ASP A 42 0.91 19.64 4.80
CA ASP A 42 1.02 21.08 5.00
C ASP A 42 0.61 21.85 3.73
N GLU A 43 1.07 21.43 2.55
CA GLU A 43 0.71 22.06 1.27
C GLU A 43 -0.80 21.98 0.97
N LEU A 44 -1.44 20.83 1.25
CA LEU A 44 -2.89 20.69 1.07
C LEU A 44 -3.68 21.56 2.07
N ALA A 45 -3.22 21.66 3.31
CA ALA A 45 -3.85 22.50 4.33
C ALA A 45 -3.68 24.00 4.02
N GLU A 46 -2.52 24.40 3.51
CA GLU A 46 -2.27 25.77 3.06
C GLU A 46 -3.21 26.19 1.93
N ALA A 47 -3.43 25.28 0.97
CA ALA A 47 -4.32 25.47 -0.17
C ALA A 47 -5.82 25.27 0.16
N ASP A 48 -6.18 25.07 1.44
CA ASP A 48 -7.54 24.79 1.89
C ASP A 48 -8.19 23.59 1.14
N ALA A 49 -7.38 22.60 0.73
CA ALA A 49 -7.78 21.40 0.01
C ALA A 49 -8.38 20.34 0.96
N TRP A 50 -9.33 20.75 1.80
CA TRP A 50 -9.90 19.94 2.88
C TRP A 50 -10.60 18.67 2.38
N SER A 51 -11.28 18.74 1.24
CA SER A 51 -11.89 17.56 0.61
C SER A 51 -10.84 16.51 0.21
N GLU A 52 -9.67 16.94 -0.28
CA GLU A 52 -8.60 16.03 -0.66
C GLU A 52 -7.95 15.40 0.58
N LEU A 53 -7.74 16.17 1.65
CA LEU A 53 -7.29 15.65 2.94
C LEU A 53 -8.29 14.64 3.52
N ASN A 54 -9.58 14.94 3.47
CA ASN A 54 -10.61 14.00 3.90
C ASN A 54 -10.54 12.70 3.10
N ASP A 55 -10.51 12.75 1.77
CA ASP A 55 -10.42 11.56 0.91
C ASP A 55 -9.19 10.68 1.21
N ARG A 56 -8.06 11.31 1.51
CA ARG A 56 -6.77 10.64 1.79
C ARG A 56 -6.67 10.08 3.20
N PHE A 57 -7.40 10.63 4.16
CA PHE A 57 -7.16 10.36 5.58
C PHE A 57 -8.39 9.93 6.39
N TYR A 58 -9.62 9.96 5.85
CA TYR A 58 -10.82 9.63 6.64
C TYR A 58 -10.82 8.22 7.25
N LYS A 59 -10.01 7.31 6.67
CA LYS A 59 -9.78 5.96 7.18
C LYS A 59 -8.37 5.49 6.84
N THR A 60 -8.08 4.28 7.27
CA THR A 60 -6.94 3.50 6.80
C THR A 60 -7.36 2.62 5.63
N LEU A 61 -6.50 2.49 4.61
CA LEU A 61 -6.80 1.68 3.43
C LEU A 61 -7.04 0.23 3.85
N ALA A 62 -8.23 -0.29 3.60
CA ALA A 62 -8.62 -1.62 4.06
C ALA A 62 -8.01 -2.70 3.16
N PHE A 63 -7.48 -3.76 3.78
CA PHE A 63 -7.18 -5.01 3.11
C PHE A 63 -8.48 -5.82 3.03
N GLY A 64 -9.05 -5.92 1.83
CA GLY A 64 -10.24 -6.74 1.57
C GLY A 64 -9.88 -8.19 1.29
N THR A 65 -10.88 -9.03 1.00
CA THR A 65 -10.71 -10.48 0.74
C THR A 65 -9.62 -10.79 -0.28
N GLY A 66 -9.46 -9.94 -1.30
CA GLY A 66 -8.50 -10.13 -2.38
C GLY A 66 -7.28 -9.20 -2.36
N GLY A 67 -7.11 -8.35 -1.34
CA GLY A 67 -5.98 -7.42 -1.21
C GLY A 67 -6.35 -5.93 -1.04
N LEU A 68 -5.43 -5.04 -1.40
CA LEU A 68 -5.60 -3.58 -1.36
C LEU A 68 -5.96 -3.02 -2.74
N ARG A 69 -6.75 -1.95 -2.75
CA ARG A 69 -6.98 -1.13 -3.95
C ARG A 69 -7.29 0.30 -3.55
N GLY A 70 -6.68 1.25 -4.22
CA GLY A 70 -6.92 2.66 -3.97
C GLY A 70 -6.15 3.58 -4.90
N ARG A 71 -6.36 4.88 -4.70
CA ARG A 71 -5.72 5.93 -5.46
C ARG A 71 -4.23 5.99 -5.13
N THR A 72 -3.38 6.01 -6.15
CA THR A 72 -1.93 6.17 -6.03
C THR A 72 -1.45 7.54 -6.50
N ILE A 73 -2.25 8.26 -7.29
CA ILE A 73 -2.03 9.68 -7.63
C ILE A 73 -3.23 10.50 -7.14
N GLY A 74 -2.98 11.44 -6.22
CA GLY A 74 -3.99 12.34 -5.65
C GLY A 74 -4.74 13.16 -6.70
N LYS A 75 -5.94 13.67 -6.37
CA LYS A 75 -6.63 14.61 -7.27
C LYS A 75 -5.89 15.95 -7.30
N VAL A 76 -5.28 16.32 -6.18
CA VAL A 76 -4.37 17.46 -6.05
C VAL A 76 -2.97 16.91 -5.80
N VAL A 77 -2.08 16.96 -6.80
CA VAL A 77 -0.70 16.53 -6.63
C VAL A 77 0.10 17.66 -5.98
N THR A 78 0.66 17.41 -4.80
CA THR A 78 1.47 18.43 -4.08
C THR A 78 2.83 18.59 -4.75
N ARG A 79 3.51 19.70 -4.47
CA ARG A 79 4.91 19.90 -4.89
C ARG A 79 5.81 18.86 -4.25
N ALA A 80 5.59 18.52 -2.98
CA ALA A 80 6.31 17.45 -2.31
C ALA A 80 6.18 16.10 -3.02
N GLU A 81 4.96 15.72 -3.46
CA GLU A 81 4.71 14.49 -4.22
C GLU A 81 5.28 14.56 -5.65
N ARG A 82 5.19 15.73 -6.29
CA ARG A 82 5.75 15.98 -7.62
C ARG A 82 7.25 15.73 -7.63
N GLY A 83 7.95 16.16 -6.59
CA GLY A 83 9.40 16.05 -6.48
C GLY A 83 10.09 16.73 -7.67
N ALA A 84 11.01 16.02 -8.32
CA ALA A 84 11.71 16.45 -9.52
C ALA A 84 10.98 16.13 -10.84
N ALA A 85 9.82 15.47 -10.79
CA ALA A 85 9.10 15.09 -12.00
C ALA A 85 8.55 16.32 -12.75
N GLY A 86 8.57 16.23 -14.09
CA GLY A 86 7.98 17.25 -14.96
C GLY A 86 6.46 17.35 -14.81
N ALA A 87 5.88 18.46 -15.29
CA ALA A 87 4.44 18.73 -15.17
C ALA A 87 3.57 17.63 -15.85
N ASP A 88 4.03 17.11 -16.98
CA ASP A 88 3.32 16.09 -17.78
C ASP A 88 3.71 14.64 -17.42
N ALA A 89 4.65 14.47 -16.49
CA ALA A 89 5.05 13.15 -16.00
C ALA A 89 4.19 12.72 -14.80
N PRO A 90 4.17 11.43 -14.45
CA PRO A 90 3.69 10.99 -13.14
C PRO A 90 4.50 11.67 -12.03
N PRO A 91 3.90 11.93 -10.85
CA PRO A 91 4.67 12.43 -9.71
C PRO A 91 5.80 11.47 -9.34
N GLU A 92 6.88 12.00 -8.77
CA GLU A 92 8.00 11.19 -8.29
C GLU A 92 7.59 10.26 -7.14
N PHE A 93 6.66 10.72 -6.29
CA PHE A 93 6.18 9.97 -5.14
C PHE A 93 4.67 9.68 -5.23
N PRO A 94 4.23 8.51 -4.74
CA PRO A 94 2.81 8.19 -4.68
C PRO A 94 2.10 9.07 -3.65
N CYS A 95 0.78 9.13 -3.79
CA CYS A 95 -0.14 9.88 -2.93
C CYS A 95 0.10 9.59 -1.44
N VAL A 96 0.35 10.66 -0.69
CA VAL A 96 0.43 10.66 0.77
C VAL A 96 -0.99 10.55 1.34
N GLY A 97 -1.25 9.52 2.13
CA GLY A 97 -2.56 9.27 2.73
C GLY A 97 -2.67 7.92 3.42
N THR A 98 -3.36 7.83 4.55
CA THR A 98 -3.66 6.55 5.20
C THR A 98 -4.62 5.71 4.37
N ASN A 99 -5.49 6.35 3.57
CA ASN A 99 -6.41 5.74 2.60
C ASN A 99 -5.89 5.82 1.15
N ALA A 100 -4.58 5.73 0.93
CA ALA A 100 -3.98 5.77 -0.41
C ALA A 100 -3.12 4.53 -0.70
N MET A 101 -2.97 4.18 -1.99
CA MET A 101 -2.00 3.17 -2.42
C MET A 101 -0.62 3.80 -2.53
N ASN A 102 0.22 3.52 -1.53
CA ASN A 102 1.55 4.08 -1.37
C ASN A 102 2.50 3.08 -0.69
N TYR A 103 3.76 3.50 -0.52
CA TYR A 103 4.81 2.66 0.06
C TYR A 103 4.46 2.15 1.45
N TYR A 104 3.83 2.97 2.31
CA TYR A 104 3.43 2.56 3.66
C TYR A 104 2.43 1.39 3.61
N ASN A 105 1.36 1.53 2.84
CA ASN A 105 0.31 0.51 2.78
C ASN A 105 0.78 -0.78 2.07
N ILE A 106 1.65 -0.67 1.05
CA ILE A 106 2.30 -1.82 0.41
C ILE A 106 3.18 -2.58 1.41
N ALA A 107 4.04 -1.87 2.15
CA ALA A 107 4.93 -2.49 3.13
C ALA A 107 4.12 -3.16 4.25
N ARG A 108 3.08 -2.49 4.76
CA ARG A 108 2.18 -3.05 5.77
C ARG A 108 1.48 -4.32 5.30
N ALA A 109 0.92 -4.32 4.08
CA ALA A 109 0.28 -5.51 3.51
C ALA A 109 1.27 -6.67 3.33
N THR A 110 2.48 -6.36 2.87
CA THR A 110 3.53 -7.37 2.66
C THR A 110 3.99 -7.99 3.98
N ARG A 111 4.20 -7.18 5.03
CA ARG A 111 4.54 -7.68 6.38
C ARG A 111 3.43 -8.57 6.94
N GLY A 112 2.18 -8.15 6.80
CA GLY A 112 1.04 -8.94 7.26
C GLY A 112 0.93 -10.29 6.54
N LEU A 113 1.14 -10.32 5.21
CA LEU A 113 1.19 -11.56 4.45
C LEU A 113 2.37 -12.45 4.89
N ALA A 114 3.57 -11.91 5.02
CA ALA A 114 4.74 -12.67 5.46
C ALA A 114 4.52 -13.30 6.86
N ALA A 115 4.02 -12.51 7.81
CA ALA A 115 3.68 -13.00 9.15
C ALA A 115 2.61 -14.11 9.11
N TYR A 116 1.60 -13.97 8.25
CA TYR A 116 0.59 -15.01 8.06
C TYR A 116 1.19 -16.31 7.49
N LEU A 117 2.06 -16.20 6.48
CA LEU A 117 2.68 -17.37 5.86
C LEU A 117 3.59 -18.13 6.84
N HIS A 118 4.32 -17.45 7.72
CA HIS A 118 5.13 -18.10 8.75
C HIS A 118 4.28 -18.85 9.78
N ASP A 119 3.17 -18.25 10.23
CA ASP A 119 2.21 -18.94 11.09
C ASP A 119 1.61 -20.17 10.41
N TRP A 120 1.23 -20.03 9.13
CA TRP A 120 0.68 -21.12 8.32
C TRP A 120 1.69 -22.26 8.14
N PHE A 121 2.96 -21.94 7.83
CA PHE A 121 4.03 -22.94 7.75
C PHE A 121 4.20 -23.71 9.06
N THR A 122 4.16 -23.00 10.19
CA THR A 122 4.27 -23.60 11.51
C THR A 122 3.10 -24.55 11.79
N ALA A 123 1.87 -24.13 11.49
CA ALA A 123 0.67 -24.93 11.69
C ALA A 123 0.66 -26.19 10.81
N GLU A 124 1.04 -26.07 9.54
CA GLU A 124 1.09 -27.17 8.57
C GLU A 124 2.38 -28.00 8.64
N ARG A 125 3.32 -27.64 9.53
CA ARG A 125 4.64 -28.27 9.68
C ARG A 125 5.46 -28.26 8.38
N ILE A 126 5.34 -27.19 7.60
CA ILE A 126 6.12 -26.96 6.39
C ILE A 126 7.50 -26.43 6.80
N SER A 127 8.56 -27.02 6.25
CA SER A 127 9.94 -26.59 6.50
C SER A 127 10.42 -25.58 5.45
N GLY A 128 11.43 -24.80 5.80
CA GLY A 128 12.02 -23.79 4.91
C GLY A 128 11.34 -22.42 5.01
N LYS A 129 11.57 -21.59 3.98
CA LYS A 129 11.03 -20.23 3.92
C LYS A 129 9.82 -20.17 3.00
N PRO A 130 8.78 -19.38 3.34
CA PRO A 130 7.72 -19.07 2.39
C PRO A 130 8.27 -18.42 1.13
N LYS A 131 7.83 -18.90 -0.02
CA LYS A 131 8.18 -18.32 -1.33
C LYS A 131 7.03 -17.47 -1.83
N ILE A 132 7.34 -16.28 -2.35
CA ILE A 132 6.35 -15.33 -2.87
C ILE A 132 6.72 -14.94 -4.29
N VAL A 133 5.84 -15.22 -5.24
CA VAL A 133 5.97 -14.72 -6.63
C VAL A 133 5.33 -13.35 -6.73
N ILE A 134 6.00 -12.39 -7.37
CA ILE A 134 5.53 -11.01 -7.46
C ILE A 134 5.53 -10.58 -8.93
N ALA A 135 4.37 -10.15 -9.40
CA ALA A 135 4.16 -9.57 -10.73
C ALA A 135 3.55 -8.17 -10.62
N HIS A 136 3.58 -7.44 -11.72
CA HIS A 136 2.87 -6.17 -11.84
C HIS A 136 2.40 -5.90 -13.27
N ASP A 137 1.43 -5.01 -13.40
CA ASP A 137 1.03 -4.44 -14.69
C ASP A 137 1.79 -3.13 -15.02
N THR A 138 1.33 -2.38 -16.01
CA THR A 138 1.97 -1.16 -16.50
C THR A 138 1.48 0.13 -15.83
N ARG A 139 0.80 0.05 -14.68
CA ARG A 139 0.31 1.25 -13.96
C ARG A 139 1.45 2.06 -13.35
N PHE A 140 1.14 3.32 -13.03
CA PHE A 140 2.07 4.16 -12.26
C PHE A 140 2.42 3.51 -10.92
N PHE A 141 3.69 3.62 -10.55
CA PHE A 141 4.28 3.03 -9.34
C PHE A 141 4.25 1.50 -9.26
N SER A 142 3.75 0.78 -10.27
CA SER A 142 3.63 -0.68 -10.22
C SER A 142 5.00 -1.36 -10.06
N ARG A 143 6.02 -0.85 -10.75
CA ARG A 143 7.38 -1.38 -10.66
C ARG A 143 8.00 -1.11 -9.29
N GLU A 144 7.88 0.12 -8.82
CA GLU A 144 8.40 0.60 -7.53
C GLU A 144 7.73 -0.15 -6.36
N PHE A 145 6.43 -0.40 -6.46
CA PHE A 145 5.70 -1.21 -5.49
C PHE A 145 6.12 -2.68 -5.53
N THR A 146 6.38 -3.26 -6.70
CA THR A 146 6.94 -4.61 -6.79
C THR A 146 8.32 -4.71 -6.14
N GLU A 147 9.21 -3.76 -6.42
CA GLU A 147 10.55 -3.72 -5.82
C GLU A 147 10.46 -3.58 -4.29
N LEU A 148 9.58 -2.71 -3.78
CA LEU A 148 9.33 -2.57 -2.36
C LEU A 148 8.75 -3.85 -1.75
N THR A 149 7.76 -4.48 -2.39
CA THR A 149 7.17 -5.74 -1.94
C THR A 149 8.22 -6.84 -1.84
N ALA A 150 9.10 -6.97 -2.84
CA ALA A 150 10.16 -7.95 -2.82
C ALA A 150 11.15 -7.70 -1.67
N LYS A 151 11.57 -6.45 -1.49
CA LYS A 151 12.44 -6.04 -0.38
C LYS A 151 11.82 -6.37 0.98
N VAL A 152 10.57 -5.95 1.21
CA VAL A 152 9.89 -6.17 2.49
C VAL A 152 9.66 -7.67 2.73
N ALA A 153 9.30 -8.45 1.71
CA ALA A 153 9.17 -9.90 1.83
C ALA A 153 10.49 -10.56 2.27
N ALA A 154 11.61 -10.19 1.63
CA ALA A 154 12.93 -10.68 1.98
C ALA A 154 13.36 -10.30 3.40
N GLU A 155 13.13 -9.05 3.81
CA GLU A 155 13.38 -8.56 5.17
C GLU A 155 12.55 -9.32 6.23
N ASN A 156 11.40 -9.89 5.84
CA ASN A 156 10.54 -10.69 6.70
C ASN A 156 10.74 -12.20 6.50
N GLY A 157 11.88 -12.63 5.94
CA GLY A 157 12.27 -14.04 5.90
C GLY A 157 11.57 -14.88 4.83
N CYS A 158 11.01 -14.26 3.79
CA CYS A 158 10.47 -14.95 2.63
C CYS A 158 11.44 -14.91 1.43
N ASP A 159 11.36 -15.90 0.54
CA ASP A 159 12.05 -15.85 -0.75
C ASP A 159 11.16 -15.17 -1.79
N ALA A 160 11.60 -14.03 -2.34
CA ALA A 160 10.83 -13.24 -3.29
C ALA A 160 11.29 -13.48 -4.74
N PHE A 161 10.36 -13.88 -5.61
CA PHE A 161 10.59 -14.09 -7.05
C PHE A 161 9.90 -12.99 -7.84
N VAL A 162 10.68 -12.19 -8.58
CA VAL A 162 10.16 -11.03 -9.32
C VAL A 162 10.38 -11.24 -10.81
N PHE A 163 9.35 -10.99 -11.62
CA PHE A 163 9.50 -10.98 -13.08
C PHE A 163 10.35 -9.79 -13.55
N SER A 164 11.08 -9.96 -14.65
CA SER A 164 11.94 -8.90 -15.21
C SER A 164 11.18 -7.69 -15.78
N GLY A 165 9.86 -7.77 -15.89
CA GLY A 165 9.00 -6.70 -16.36
C GLY A 165 7.52 -7.03 -16.17
N PRO A 166 6.62 -6.23 -16.76
CA PRO A 166 5.18 -6.40 -16.60
C PRO A 166 4.72 -7.81 -16.99
N ARG A 167 3.78 -8.37 -16.22
CA ARG A 167 3.23 -9.71 -16.43
C ARG A 167 1.75 -9.79 -16.12
N SER A 168 1.11 -10.74 -16.79
CA SER A 168 -0.33 -10.97 -16.64
C SER A 168 -0.63 -11.74 -15.35
N THR A 169 -1.81 -11.49 -14.77
CA THR A 169 -2.33 -12.27 -13.64
C THR A 169 -2.31 -13.80 -13.88
N PRO A 170 -2.72 -14.35 -15.04
CA PRO A 170 -2.64 -15.80 -15.26
C PRO A 170 -1.20 -16.33 -15.29
N GLU A 171 -0.22 -15.53 -15.72
CA GLU A 171 1.18 -15.94 -15.66
C GLU A 171 1.72 -15.96 -14.22
N LEU A 172 1.30 -15.01 -13.37
CA LEU A 172 1.55 -15.09 -11.92
C LEU A 172 0.94 -16.38 -11.35
N SER A 173 -0.34 -16.65 -11.64
CA SER A 173 -1.05 -17.84 -11.16
C SER A 173 -0.33 -19.14 -11.55
N PHE A 174 0.11 -19.23 -12.81
CA PHE A 174 0.94 -20.33 -13.29
C PHE A 174 2.26 -20.43 -12.53
N ALA A 175 2.99 -19.31 -12.41
CA ALA A 175 4.31 -19.28 -11.78
C ALA A 175 4.28 -19.65 -10.30
N VAL A 176 3.24 -19.26 -9.56
CA VAL A 176 3.04 -19.67 -8.16
C VAL A 176 3.04 -21.20 -8.04
N ARG A 177 2.25 -21.88 -8.88
CA ARG A 177 2.17 -23.33 -8.88
C ARG A 177 3.44 -23.98 -9.42
N TYR A 178 4.03 -23.40 -10.46
CA TYR A 178 5.23 -23.92 -11.12
C TYR A 178 6.46 -23.89 -10.22
N LEU A 179 6.61 -22.84 -9.41
CA LEU A 179 7.74 -22.68 -8.48
C LEU A 179 7.48 -23.28 -7.09
N ASP A 180 6.32 -23.91 -6.91
CA ASP A 180 5.83 -24.40 -5.61
C ASP A 180 5.92 -23.29 -4.55
N ALA A 181 5.36 -22.13 -4.90
CA ALA A 181 5.35 -20.95 -4.06
C ALA A 181 4.15 -20.92 -3.12
N SER A 182 4.33 -20.33 -1.95
CA SER A 182 3.30 -20.27 -0.91
C SER A 182 2.26 -19.19 -1.20
N ALA A 183 2.66 -18.14 -1.92
CA ALA A 183 1.77 -17.07 -2.34
C ALA A 183 2.23 -16.40 -3.64
N GLY A 184 1.30 -15.70 -4.27
CA GLY A 184 1.56 -14.73 -5.33
C GLY A 184 1.04 -13.35 -4.96
N ILE A 185 1.70 -12.31 -5.46
CA ILE A 185 1.25 -10.93 -5.36
C ILE A 185 1.24 -10.35 -6.77
N VAL A 186 0.12 -9.77 -7.20
CA VAL A 186 0.09 -8.92 -8.40
C VAL A 186 -0.22 -7.49 -8.02
N ILE A 187 0.68 -6.58 -8.38
CA ILE A 187 0.47 -5.13 -8.27
C ILE A 187 -0.35 -4.67 -9.48
N THR A 188 -1.64 -4.47 -9.26
CA THR A 188 -2.60 -4.08 -10.30
C THR A 188 -3.93 -3.63 -9.69
N ALA A 189 -4.54 -2.60 -10.30
CA ALA A 189 -5.96 -2.30 -10.11
C ALA A 189 -6.84 -2.77 -11.29
N SER A 190 -6.33 -3.68 -12.14
CA SER A 190 -7.03 -4.29 -13.27
C SER A 190 -7.59 -3.28 -14.27
N HIS A 191 -8.89 -2.97 -14.22
CA HIS A 191 -9.56 -2.05 -15.16
C HIS A 191 -9.81 -0.66 -14.56
N ASN A 192 -9.37 -0.41 -13.32
CA ASN A 192 -9.52 0.89 -12.68
C ASN A 192 -8.78 2.01 -13.47
N PRO A 193 -9.15 3.28 -13.28
CA PRO A 193 -8.44 4.40 -13.87
C PRO A 193 -6.91 4.38 -13.61
N PRO A 194 -6.09 5.04 -14.45
CA PRO A 194 -4.62 4.97 -14.35
C PRO A 194 -4.05 5.55 -13.04
N HIS A 195 -4.80 6.44 -12.37
CA HIS A 195 -4.42 7.01 -11.08
C HIS A 195 -4.69 6.08 -9.88
N ASP A 196 -5.25 4.89 -10.11
CA ASP A 196 -5.42 3.84 -9.11
C ASP A 196 -4.37 2.73 -9.30
N ASN A 197 -3.98 2.12 -8.19
CA ASN A 197 -3.23 0.87 -8.19
C ASN A 197 -3.80 -0.11 -7.15
N GLY A 198 -3.23 -1.30 -7.06
CA GLY A 198 -3.70 -2.34 -6.15
C GLY A 198 -2.61 -3.34 -5.83
N TYR A 199 -2.87 -4.13 -4.81
CA TYR A 199 -2.01 -5.23 -4.35
C TYR A 199 -2.95 -6.41 -4.14
N LYS A 200 -2.85 -7.44 -4.97
CA LYS A 200 -3.73 -8.61 -4.89
C LYS A 200 -2.95 -9.85 -4.50
N VAL A 201 -3.47 -10.62 -3.55
CA VAL A 201 -2.79 -11.83 -3.06
C VAL A 201 -3.44 -13.07 -3.65
N TYR A 202 -2.59 -14.01 -4.04
CA TYR A 202 -2.89 -15.34 -4.54
C TYR A 202 -2.24 -16.35 -3.60
N PHE A 203 -2.87 -17.51 -3.39
CA PHE A 203 -2.34 -18.53 -2.49
C PHE A 203 -1.64 -19.66 -3.26
N ALA A 204 -1.15 -20.68 -2.56
CA ALA A 204 -0.34 -21.76 -3.12
C ALA A 204 -1.00 -22.55 -4.27
N ASP A 205 -2.33 -22.54 -4.35
CA ASP A 205 -3.09 -23.14 -5.45
C ASP A 205 -3.06 -22.31 -6.75
N GLY A 206 -2.51 -21.10 -6.69
CA GLY A 206 -2.47 -20.13 -7.78
C GLY A 206 -3.76 -19.32 -7.94
N ALA A 207 -4.75 -19.50 -7.07
CA ALA A 207 -6.00 -18.74 -7.08
C ALA A 207 -5.89 -17.48 -6.20
N GLN A 208 -6.74 -16.49 -6.46
CA GLN A 208 -6.83 -15.33 -5.58
C GLN A 208 -7.28 -15.80 -4.19
N VAL A 209 -6.68 -15.23 -3.14
CA VAL A 209 -6.96 -15.62 -1.76
C VAL A 209 -8.45 -15.55 -1.45
N VAL A 210 -8.94 -16.61 -0.81
CA VAL A 210 -10.28 -16.75 -0.23
C VAL A 210 -10.15 -17.25 1.22
N GLU A 211 -11.27 -17.46 1.90
CA GLU A 211 -11.27 -18.07 3.23
C GLU A 211 -10.69 -19.50 3.20
N PRO A 212 -10.01 -19.95 4.28
CA PRO A 212 -9.75 -19.24 5.55
C PRO A 212 -8.54 -18.28 5.51
N HIS A 213 -7.79 -18.26 4.40
CA HIS A 213 -6.54 -17.49 4.30
C HIS A 213 -6.77 -15.98 4.31
N ALA A 214 -7.87 -15.52 3.68
CA ALA A 214 -8.23 -14.11 3.61
C ALA A 214 -8.31 -13.46 5.00
N SER A 215 -9.12 -14.02 5.90
CA SER A 215 -9.29 -13.48 7.26
C SER A 215 -7.98 -13.53 8.07
N GLY A 216 -7.18 -14.59 7.91
CA GLY A 216 -5.89 -14.71 8.57
C GLY A 216 -4.90 -13.62 8.15
N ILE A 217 -4.80 -13.33 6.86
CA ILE A 217 -3.95 -12.26 6.34
C ILE A 217 -4.44 -10.89 6.82
N ILE A 218 -5.75 -10.63 6.76
CA ILE A 218 -6.36 -9.38 7.23
C ILE A 218 -6.02 -9.11 8.70
N ALA A 219 -6.13 -10.13 9.56
CA ALA A 219 -5.78 -10.01 10.97
C ALA A 219 -4.32 -9.58 11.17
N LYS A 220 -3.38 -10.19 10.42
CA LYS A 220 -1.96 -9.83 10.49
C LYS A 220 -1.65 -8.43 9.96
N VAL A 221 -2.28 -8.04 8.84
CA VAL A 221 -2.13 -6.69 8.26
C VAL A 221 -2.61 -5.61 9.23
N ASN A 222 -3.72 -5.86 9.93
CA ASN A 222 -4.28 -4.91 10.90
C ASN A 222 -3.47 -4.87 12.21
N ALA A 223 -2.89 -5.99 12.64
CA ALA A 223 -2.05 -6.04 13.84
C ALA A 223 -0.72 -5.28 13.68
N GLY A 224 -0.14 -5.26 12.47
CA GLY A 224 1.13 -4.58 12.18
C GLY A 224 1.02 -3.07 11.90
N GLY A 225 -0.17 -2.48 12.01
CA GLY A 225 -0.42 -1.06 11.71
C GLY A 225 -0.03 -0.06 12.82
N THR A 226 0.54 -0.53 13.93
CA THR A 226 0.84 0.27 15.13
C THR A 226 2.33 0.51 15.40
N GLY A 227 3.21 0.13 14.46
CA GLY A 227 4.67 0.33 14.55
C GLY A 227 5.17 1.56 13.80
#